data_AF-A0A420YEA6-F1
#
_entry.id   AF-A0A420YEA6-F1
#
_cell.length_a   1.000
_cell.length_b   1.000
_cell.length_c   1.000
_cell.angle_alpha   90.00
_cell.angle_beta   90.00
_cell.angle_gamma   90.00
#
_symmetry.space_group_name_H-M   'P 1'
#
loop_
_entity.id
_entity.type
_entity.pdbx_description
1 polymer ?
#
loop_
_entity_poly.entity_id
_entity_poly.type
_entity_poly.pdbx_seq_one_letter_code
_entity_poly.pdbx_strand_id
1 'polypeptide(L)'
;MSLATIQAAELDAIDTGEATSPPSYTQAVSDVAEDLVQPVILVLTGQLIHAESNPTVLLYKVNRGITNSGPAIWLIEFERMEPGTGPAKQRFRHIYNLHHLPPLLRMPSRRRAEYFIEAVAAPTRGLGHLGLRQTRVGEHWTVLPVDMKGCTEIDRPPFVADAAPVLEAHHRQGAWKWTDGNGRDLALEYDSDREYRLLVTACLPREMLDALVALWCCRVWQQSVN
;
A
#
# COMPACT_ATOMS: atom_id res chain seq x y z
N MET A 1 -51.48 8.72 -65.70
CA MET A 1 -51.53 7.30 -65.30
C MET A 1 -50.60 6.54 -66.23
N SER A 2 -49.44 6.13 -65.73
CA SER A 2 -48.51 5.21 -66.41
C SER A 2 -47.67 4.51 -65.34
N LEU A 3 -47.54 3.20 -65.54
CA LEU A 3 -46.73 2.18 -64.86
C LEU A 3 -45.22 2.55 -64.91
N ALA A 4 -44.24 1.95 -64.24
CA ALA A 4 -44.09 0.69 -63.52
C ALA A 4 -42.69 0.67 -62.83
N THR A 5 -42.58 -0.06 -61.71
CA THR A 5 -41.63 -1.17 -61.47
C THR A 5 -40.09 -0.97 -61.27
N ILE A 6 -39.67 -1.21 -60.01
CA ILE A 6 -38.59 -2.11 -59.45
C ILE A 6 -37.21 -2.22 -60.15
N GLN A 7 -36.09 -1.95 -59.44
CA GLN A 7 -35.16 -2.95 -58.83
C GLN A 7 -33.69 -2.46 -58.60
N ALA A 8 -33.27 -2.54 -57.32
CA ALA A 8 -31.99 -2.99 -56.69
C ALA A 8 -30.56 -2.49 -57.04
N ALA A 9 -29.74 -2.58 -55.96
CA ALA A 9 -28.27 -2.55 -55.79
C ALA A 9 -27.61 -1.15 -55.63
N GLU A 10 -26.62 -0.88 -54.77
CA GLU A 10 -25.90 -1.54 -53.65
C GLU A 10 -24.87 -0.50 -53.10
N LEU A 11 -24.44 -0.61 -51.81
CA LEU A 11 -23.34 0.07 -51.10
C LEU A 11 -23.47 1.60 -50.88
N ASP A 12 -23.05 2.25 -49.79
CA ASP A 12 -22.44 1.91 -48.49
C ASP A 12 -22.48 3.22 -47.68
N ALA A 13 -22.60 3.15 -46.35
CA ALA A 13 -21.79 3.91 -45.38
C ALA A 13 -22.45 3.93 -44.00
N ILE A 14 -21.65 3.45 -43.06
CA ILE A 14 -21.86 3.22 -41.63
C ILE A 14 -21.72 4.53 -40.86
N ASP A 15 -22.62 4.80 -39.90
CA ASP A 15 -22.35 5.70 -38.77
C ASP A 15 -22.78 5.00 -37.47
N THR A 16 -21.81 4.34 -36.83
CA THR A 16 -21.98 3.67 -35.53
C THR A 16 -21.63 4.67 -34.44
N GLY A 17 -22.65 5.33 -33.89
CA GLY A 17 -22.52 6.07 -32.64
C GLY A 17 -22.27 5.12 -31.46
N GLU A 18 -21.06 5.18 -30.89
CA GLU A 18 -20.68 4.47 -29.66
C GLU A 18 -21.53 4.95 -28.47
N ALA A 19 -22.58 4.20 -28.15
CA ALA A 19 -23.25 4.28 -26.87
C ALA A 19 -22.36 3.61 -25.80
N THR A 20 -21.62 4.42 -25.03
CA THR A 20 -20.90 3.97 -23.84
C THR A 20 -21.91 3.63 -22.74
N SER A 21 -22.43 2.40 -22.75
CA SER A 21 -23.20 1.86 -21.63
C SER A 21 -22.30 1.72 -20.40
N PRO A 22 -22.76 2.14 -19.20
CA PRO A 22 -22.01 1.92 -17.97
C PRO A 22 -21.81 0.42 -17.71
N PRO A 23 -20.72 0.02 -17.02
CA PRO A 23 -20.43 -1.38 -16.78
C PRO A 23 -21.57 -2.07 -16.04
N SER A 24 -21.84 -3.33 -16.43
CA SER A 24 -22.85 -4.15 -15.76
C SER A 24 -22.53 -4.30 -14.28
N TYR A 25 -23.54 -4.19 -13.43
CA TYR A 25 -23.39 -4.28 -11.96
C TYR A 25 -22.65 -5.56 -11.52
N THR A 26 -22.87 -6.68 -12.22
CA THR A 26 -22.17 -7.95 -11.98
C THR A 26 -20.67 -7.89 -12.26
N GLN A 27 -20.23 -7.10 -13.23
CA GLN A 27 -18.82 -6.96 -13.59
C GLN A 27 -18.08 -6.07 -12.58
N ALA A 28 -18.74 -5.00 -12.11
CA ALA A 28 -18.22 -4.15 -11.03
C ALA A 28 -18.09 -4.90 -9.70
N VAL A 29 -19.02 -5.81 -9.38
CA VAL A 29 -18.94 -6.64 -8.16
C VAL A 29 -17.82 -7.67 -8.24
N SER A 30 -17.57 -8.25 -9.41
CA SER A 30 -16.45 -9.18 -9.62
C SER A 30 -15.09 -8.50 -9.52
N ASP A 31 -14.90 -7.32 -10.12
CA ASP A 31 -13.66 -6.56 -10.01
C ASP A 31 -13.35 -6.18 -8.55
N VAL A 32 -14.37 -5.79 -7.78
CA VAL A 32 -14.21 -5.48 -6.35
C VAL A 32 -13.87 -6.72 -5.53
N ALA A 33 -14.40 -7.89 -5.88
CA ALA A 33 -14.09 -9.15 -5.21
C ALA A 33 -12.68 -9.67 -5.54
N GLU A 34 -12.17 -9.43 -6.76
CA GLU A 34 -10.83 -9.81 -7.19
C GLU A 34 -9.72 -8.99 -6.51
N ASP A 35 -10.02 -7.75 -6.08
CA ASP A 35 -9.07 -6.89 -5.37
C ASP A 35 -9.01 -7.13 -3.85
N LEU A 36 -9.86 -8.02 -3.30
CA LEU A 36 -9.82 -8.39 -1.87
C LEU A 36 -8.84 -9.52 -1.60
N VAL A 37 -7.87 -9.25 -0.73
CA VAL A 37 -6.89 -10.21 -0.25
C VAL A 37 -7.39 -10.86 1.04
N GLN A 38 -7.28 -12.19 1.12
CA GLN A 38 -7.69 -12.98 2.28
C GLN A 38 -6.74 -12.78 3.48
N PRO A 39 -7.20 -13.04 4.72
CA PRO A 39 -6.36 -13.06 5.92
C PRO A 39 -5.13 -13.95 5.73
N VAL A 40 -3.96 -13.47 6.18
CA VAL A 40 -2.67 -14.12 5.96
C VAL A 40 -1.68 -13.75 7.05
N ILE A 41 -0.80 -14.68 7.42
CA ILE A 41 0.36 -14.40 8.27
C ILE A 41 1.54 -14.11 7.36
N LEU A 42 2.08 -12.89 7.46
CA LEU A 42 3.25 -12.44 6.73
C LEU A 42 4.47 -12.54 7.64
N VAL A 43 5.59 -13.01 7.08
CA VAL A 43 6.86 -13.15 7.77
C VAL A 43 7.90 -12.34 7.02
N LEU A 44 8.60 -11.46 7.73
CA LEU A 44 9.72 -10.67 7.20
C LEU A 44 11.04 -11.35 7.59
N THR A 45 11.75 -11.85 6.58
CA THR A 45 13.04 -12.52 6.72
C THR A 45 14.10 -11.75 5.93
N GLY A 46 14.89 -10.95 6.63
CA GLY A 46 15.93 -10.09 6.04
C GLY A 46 15.37 -8.98 5.15
N GLN A 47 15.23 -9.27 3.86
CA GLN A 47 14.74 -8.32 2.82
C GLN A 47 13.45 -8.78 2.14
N LEU A 48 12.96 -9.97 2.49
CA LEU A 48 11.87 -10.63 1.78
C LEU A 48 10.70 -10.85 2.71
N ILE A 49 9.50 -10.70 2.17
CA ILE A 49 8.25 -10.97 2.88
C ILE A 49 7.49 -12.05 2.13
N HIS A 50 7.13 -13.11 2.84
CA HIS A 50 6.38 -14.24 2.33
C HIS A 50 5.23 -14.59 3.26
N ALA A 51 4.27 -15.40 2.77
CA ALA A 51 3.27 -16.00 3.64
C ALA A 51 3.94 -17.08 4.50
N GLU A 52 3.52 -17.22 5.75
CA GLU A 52 3.97 -18.31 6.63
C GLU A 52 3.59 -19.69 6.06
N SER A 53 2.39 -19.79 5.46
CA SER A 53 1.88 -21.02 4.85
C SER A 53 2.67 -21.47 3.61
N ASN A 54 3.37 -20.56 2.94
CA ASN A 54 4.15 -20.87 1.75
C ASN A 54 5.40 -19.96 1.65
N PRO A 55 6.50 -20.35 2.31
CA PRO A 55 7.71 -19.53 2.34
C PRO A 55 8.46 -19.47 0.99
N THR A 56 8.12 -20.33 0.03
CA THR A 56 8.73 -20.34 -1.30
C THR A 56 8.15 -19.24 -2.20
N VAL A 57 6.93 -18.78 -1.92
CA VAL A 57 6.26 -17.72 -2.70
C VAL A 57 6.47 -16.37 -2.02
N LEU A 58 7.28 -15.53 -2.67
CA LEU A 58 7.55 -14.18 -2.21
C LEU A 58 6.36 -13.27 -2.54
N LEU A 59 5.99 -12.42 -1.60
CA LEU A 59 4.88 -11.46 -1.74
C LEU A 59 5.40 -10.03 -1.86
N TYR A 60 6.40 -9.68 -1.06
CA TYR A 60 7.03 -8.37 -1.09
C TYR A 60 8.53 -8.47 -0.91
N LYS A 61 9.23 -7.41 -1.31
CA LYS A 61 10.67 -7.28 -1.20
C LYS A 61 11.02 -5.84 -0.87
N VAL A 62 12.01 -5.66 -0.01
CA VAL A 62 12.71 -4.40 0.20
C VAL A 62 14.10 -4.48 -0.41
N ASN A 63 14.60 -3.37 -0.97
CA ASN A 63 15.92 -3.36 -1.60
C ASN A 63 17.08 -3.40 -0.59
N ARG A 64 16.83 -3.04 0.67
CA ARG A 64 17.81 -2.96 1.76
C ARG A 64 17.26 -3.66 3.01
N GLY A 65 18.16 -4.24 3.80
CA GLY A 65 17.75 -4.92 5.04
C GLY A 65 17.24 -3.91 6.05
N ILE A 66 15.98 -4.06 6.47
CA ILE A 66 15.34 -3.14 7.41
C ILE A 66 16.02 -3.20 8.78
N THR A 67 16.38 -4.41 9.24
CA THR A 67 16.87 -4.68 10.60
C THR A 67 18.35 -4.40 10.81
N ASN A 68 19.12 -4.31 9.73
CA ASN A 68 20.58 -4.04 9.75
C ASN A 68 20.88 -2.66 9.15
N SER A 69 19.88 -1.78 9.12
CA SER A 69 20.01 -0.48 8.53
C SER A 69 20.78 0.44 9.49
N GLY A 70 21.98 0.86 9.07
CA GLY A 70 22.71 1.90 9.79
C GLY A 70 22.01 3.27 9.66
N PRO A 71 22.38 4.27 10.48
CA PRO A 71 21.76 5.60 10.50
C PRO A 71 21.93 6.42 9.20
N ALA A 72 22.72 5.91 8.24
CA ALA A 72 22.93 6.53 6.93
C ALA A 72 21.87 6.14 5.89
N ILE A 73 21.08 5.10 6.16
CA ILE A 73 19.97 4.71 5.28
C ILE A 73 18.79 5.61 5.64
N TRP A 74 18.30 6.35 4.66
CA TRP A 74 17.14 7.24 4.79
C TRP A 74 16.04 6.91 3.77
N LEU A 75 16.33 6.02 2.81
CA LEU A 75 15.41 5.56 1.77
C LEU A 75 15.56 4.05 1.55
N ILE A 76 14.42 3.35 1.52
CA ILE A 76 14.29 1.93 1.17
C ILE A 76 13.19 1.80 0.11
N GLU A 77 13.43 1.02 -0.94
CA GLU A 77 12.41 0.76 -1.97
C GLU A 77 11.56 -0.43 -1.56
N PHE A 78 10.25 -0.31 -1.70
CA PHE A 78 9.26 -1.35 -1.41
C PHE A 78 8.65 -1.88 -2.70
N GLU A 79 8.85 -3.17 -2.96
CA GLU A 79 8.38 -3.84 -4.15
C GLU A 79 7.37 -4.94 -3.79
N ARG A 80 6.32 -5.04 -4.61
CA ARG A 80 5.34 -6.12 -4.54
C ARG A 80 5.60 -7.13 -5.65
N MET A 81 5.48 -8.41 -5.34
CA MET A 81 5.49 -9.47 -6.34
C MET A 81 4.18 -9.46 -7.12
N GLU A 82 4.24 -9.24 -8.43
CA GLU A 82 3.11 -9.42 -9.34
C GLU A 82 3.28 -10.67 -10.21
N PRO A 83 2.20 -11.40 -10.50
CA PRO A 83 2.20 -12.37 -11.58
C PRO A 83 2.44 -11.62 -12.89
N GLY A 84 3.54 -11.90 -13.59
CA GLY A 84 3.80 -11.23 -14.87
C GLY A 84 2.98 -11.82 -16.00
N THR A 85 2.74 -11.00 -17.02
CA THR A 85 2.09 -11.39 -18.27
C THR A 85 3.07 -12.21 -19.11
N GLY A 86 3.03 -13.54 -18.95
CA GLY A 86 3.82 -14.51 -19.71
C GLY A 86 3.98 -15.83 -18.96
N PRO A 87 4.40 -16.91 -19.64
CA PRO A 87 4.28 -18.28 -19.11
C PRO A 87 5.13 -18.60 -17.85
N ALA A 88 5.94 -17.69 -17.32
CA ALA A 88 6.76 -17.96 -16.12
C ALA A 88 7.38 -16.76 -15.39
N LYS A 89 7.13 -15.49 -15.76
CA LYS A 89 7.91 -14.37 -15.19
C LYS A 89 7.13 -13.63 -14.11
N GLN A 90 7.27 -14.07 -12.86
CA GLN A 90 6.98 -13.20 -11.71
C GLN A 90 7.84 -11.93 -11.82
N ARG A 91 7.23 -10.75 -11.62
CA ARG A 91 7.96 -9.46 -11.65
C ARG A 91 7.71 -8.64 -10.39
N PHE A 92 8.76 -8.04 -9.86
CA PHE A 92 8.61 -7.09 -8.76
C PHE A 92 8.18 -5.74 -9.34
N ARG A 93 7.15 -5.16 -8.73
CA ARG A 93 6.68 -3.81 -9.01
C ARG A 93 7.01 -2.92 -7.83
N HIS A 94 7.78 -1.88 -8.08
CA HIS A 94 8.02 -0.82 -7.12
C HIS A 94 6.71 -0.06 -6.86
N ILE A 95 6.24 -0.07 -5.61
CA ILE A 95 4.98 0.55 -5.20
C ILE A 95 5.17 1.73 -4.26
N TYR A 96 6.10 1.64 -3.30
CA TYR A 96 6.38 2.70 -2.33
C TYR A 96 7.88 2.86 -2.10
N ASN A 97 8.29 4.09 -1.83
CA ASN A 97 9.53 4.41 -1.14
C ASN A 97 9.25 4.55 0.35
N LEU A 98 9.98 3.85 1.22
CA LEU A 98 9.97 4.07 2.65
C LEU A 98 11.09 5.05 3.01
N HIS A 99 10.73 6.12 3.71
CA HIS A 99 11.65 7.17 4.13
C HIS A 99 11.83 7.18 5.64
N HIS A 100 13.05 7.45 6.09
CA HIS A 100 13.39 7.80 7.47
C HIS A 100 14.22 9.08 7.49
N LEU A 101 13.63 10.17 7.98
CA LEU A 101 14.27 11.49 8.04
C LEU A 101 14.30 12.02 9.49
N PRO A 102 15.29 11.63 10.31
CA PRO A 102 15.35 11.98 11.73
C PRO A 102 15.43 13.50 11.96
N PRO A 103 14.88 14.02 13.06
CA PRO A 103 14.87 15.45 13.34
C PRO A 103 16.27 16.00 13.61
N LEU A 104 16.60 17.15 13.02
CA LEU A 104 17.89 17.84 13.20
C LEU A 104 18.12 18.26 14.67
N LEU A 105 17.02 18.45 15.41
CA LEU A 105 17.00 18.64 16.84
C LEU A 105 16.30 17.43 17.47
N ARG A 106 16.70 17.01 18.68
CA ARG A 106 16.10 15.87 19.42
C ARG A 106 14.61 16.06 19.81
N MET A 107 13.91 17.01 19.20
CA MET A 107 12.49 17.26 19.46
C MET A 107 11.66 16.64 18.33
N PRO A 108 10.85 15.60 18.62
CA PRO A 108 9.96 15.03 17.63
C PRO A 108 8.94 16.08 17.19
N SER A 109 8.92 16.37 15.89
CA SER A 109 7.91 17.26 15.30
C SER A 109 6.63 16.48 15.05
N ARG A 110 5.56 16.79 15.75
CA ARG A 110 4.24 16.16 15.51
C ARG A 110 3.55 16.61 14.25
N ARG A 111 4.08 17.65 13.61
CA ARG A 111 3.51 18.25 12.41
C ARG A 111 4.10 17.64 11.14
N ARG A 112 5.22 16.91 11.24
CA ARG A 112 5.94 16.38 10.08
C ARG A 112 6.25 14.91 10.30
N ALA A 113 6.18 14.12 9.23
CA ALA A 113 6.45 12.69 9.30
C ALA A 113 7.96 12.44 9.35
N GLU A 114 8.41 11.66 10.33
CA GLU A 114 9.79 11.15 10.39
C GLU A 114 9.93 9.85 9.60
N TYR A 115 8.93 8.97 9.72
CA TYR A 115 8.78 7.78 8.91
C TYR A 115 7.56 7.94 8.01
N PHE A 116 7.72 7.77 6.71
CA PHE A 116 6.62 7.86 5.75
C PHE A 116 6.85 6.98 4.53
N ILE A 117 5.76 6.63 3.87
CA ILE A 117 5.75 5.95 2.60
C ILE A 117 5.34 6.95 1.51
N GLU A 118 6.07 6.92 0.41
CA GLU A 118 5.81 7.72 -0.78
C GLU A 118 5.40 6.80 -1.92
N ALA A 119 4.19 6.98 -2.46
CA ALA A 119 3.71 6.20 -3.59
C ALA A 119 4.52 6.50 -4.86
N VAL A 120 5.03 5.45 -5.52
CA VAL A 120 5.84 5.54 -6.75
C VAL A 120 5.03 5.20 -8.00
N ALA A 121 3.94 4.44 -7.84
CA ALA A 121 3.04 4.09 -8.93
C ALA A 121 1.97 5.16 -9.18
N ALA A 122 1.39 5.17 -10.39
CA ALA A 122 0.31 6.07 -10.77
C ALA A 122 -0.80 6.10 -9.70
N PRO A 123 -1.36 7.29 -9.37
CA PRO A 123 -2.22 7.53 -8.21
C PRO A 123 -3.56 6.77 -8.23
N THR A 124 -3.85 6.02 -9.30
CA THR A 124 -5.09 5.27 -9.46
C THR A 124 -5.13 3.94 -8.71
N ARG A 125 -4.01 3.51 -8.09
CA ARG A 125 -3.93 2.18 -7.44
C ARG A 125 -3.24 2.14 -6.06
N GLY A 126 -3.27 3.23 -5.30
CA GLY A 126 -2.65 3.26 -3.97
C GLY A 126 -3.22 4.34 -3.05
N LEU A 127 -2.99 4.21 -1.75
CA LEU A 127 -3.50 5.13 -0.73
C LEU A 127 -2.75 6.49 -0.67
N GLY A 128 -1.92 6.78 -1.68
CA GLY A 128 -1.10 7.97 -1.75
C GLY A 128 0.09 7.95 -0.78
N HIS A 129 0.54 9.13 -0.37
CA HIS A 129 1.65 9.29 0.58
C HIS A 129 1.13 9.26 2.01
N LEU A 130 1.68 8.40 2.86
CA LEU A 130 1.23 8.22 4.24
C LEU A 130 2.40 8.31 5.20
N GLY A 131 2.21 8.94 6.35
CA GLY A 131 3.23 9.10 7.38
C GLY A 131 2.81 8.53 8.73
N LEU A 132 3.79 8.02 9.47
CA LEU A 132 3.63 7.58 10.85
C LEU A 132 3.79 8.76 11.80
N ARG A 133 2.77 9.00 12.62
CA ARG A 133 2.80 10.00 13.70
C ARG A 133 2.69 9.32 15.04
N GLN A 134 3.73 9.43 15.87
CA GLN A 134 3.70 8.95 17.24
C GLN A 134 2.92 9.90 18.14
N THR A 135 2.11 9.34 19.05
CA THR A 135 1.48 10.13 20.12
C THR A 135 2.39 10.25 21.36
N ARG A 136 1.98 11.09 22.33
CA ARG A 136 2.78 11.38 23.55
C ARG A 136 3.14 10.14 24.35
N VAL A 137 2.24 9.17 24.34
CA VAL A 137 2.41 7.89 25.00
C VAL A 137 2.87 6.97 23.88
N GLY A 138 4.15 6.58 23.87
CA GLY A 138 4.80 5.87 22.75
C GLY A 138 4.20 4.51 22.37
N GLU A 139 3.03 4.19 22.90
CA GLU A 139 2.21 3.00 22.71
C GLU A 139 1.15 3.17 21.61
N HIS A 140 1.05 4.33 20.97
CA HIS A 140 0.07 4.56 19.90
C HIS A 140 0.61 5.43 18.76
N TRP A 141 0.39 4.96 17.54
CA TRP A 141 0.75 5.56 16.26
C TRP A 141 -0.49 5.78 15.41
N THR A 142 -0.58 6.97 14.82
CA THR A 142 -1.61 7.29 13.82
C THR A 142 -0.97 7.43 12.44
N VAL A 143 -1.57 6.81 11.44
CA VAL A 143 -1.17 6.92 10.03
C VAL A 143 -2.01 7.98 9.36
N LEU A 144 -1.35 8.99 8.82
CA LEU A 144 -2.03 10.13 8.19
C LEU A 144 -1.47 10.42 6.80
N PRO A 145 -2.29 10.97 5.89
CA PRO A 145 -1.81 11.54 4.65
C PRO A 145 -0.74 12.61 4.89
N VAL A 146 0.29 12.62 4.06
CA VAL A 146 1.34 13.64 4.06
C VAL A 146 1.30 14.46 2.79
N ASP A 147 1.56 15.76 2.91
CA ASP A 147 1.64 16.66 1.77
C ASP A 147 3.09 16.72 1.27
N MET A 148 3.34 16.09 0.12
CA MET A 148 4.66 16.09 -0.52
C MET A 148 4.90 17.34 -1.38
N LYS A 149 3.93 18.24 -1.52
CA LYS A 149 4.05 19.40 -2.42
C LYS A 149 5.18 20.34 -1.96
N GLY A 150 6.16 20.51 -2.84
CA GLY A 150 7.32 21.36 -2.58
C GLY A 150 8.33 20.77 -1.59
N CYS A 151 8.18 19.51 -1.19
CA CYS A 151 9.20 18.77 -0.45
C CYS A 151 10.26 18.23 -1.41
N THR A 152 11.52 18.28 -0.99
CA THR A 152 12.64 17.58 -1.61
C THR A 152 12.92 16.26 -0.89
N GLU A 153 13.84 15.45 -1.40
CA GLU A 153 14.20 14.14 -0.83
C GLU A 153 14.68 14.20 0.64
N ILE A 154 15.18 15.35 1.09
CA ILE A 154 15.69 15.56 2.45
C ILE A 154 14.67 16.24 3.38
N ASP A 155 13.52 16.64 2.85
CA ASP A 155 12.49 17.34 3.61
C ASP A 155 11.53 16.36 4.27
N ARG A 156 11.25 16.58 5.56
CA ARG A 156 10.13 15.88 6.21
C ARG A 156 8.80 16.50 5.77
N PRO A 157 7.90 15.76 5.12
CA PRO A 157 6.62 16.31 4.68
C PRO A 157 5.71 16.60 5.88
N PRO A 158 4.94 17.70 5.85
CA PRO A 158 3.91 17.94 6.86
C PRO A 158 2.73 16.96 6.70
N PHE A 159 2.06 16.64 7.80
CA PHE A 159 0.78 15.95 7.73
C PHE A 159 -0.29 16.87 7.15
N VAL A 160 -1.19 16.30 6.35
CA VAL A 160 -2.37 17.03 5.84
C VAL A 160 -3.22 17.46 7.05
N ALA A 161 -3.57 18.74 7.10
CA ALA A 161 -4.37 19.30 8.18
C ALA A 161 -5.77 18.66 8.22
N ASP A 162 -6.24 18.37 9.43
CA ASP A 162 -7.58 17.80 9.71
C ASP A 162 -7.90 16.48 8.98
N ALA A 163 -6.88 15.80 8.44
CA ALA A 163 -7.06 14.49 7.84
C ALA A 163 -7.42 13.44 8.91
N ALA A 164 -8.38 12.58 8.56
CA ALA A 164 -8.71 11.43 9.38
C ALA A 164 -7.58 10.37 9.31
N PRO A 165 -7.33 9.62 10.39
CA PRO A 165 -6.42 8.48 10.37
C PRO A 165 -6.85 7.46 9.32
N VAL A 166 -5.89 7.01 8.50
CA VAL A 166 -6.12 5.91 7.55
C VAL A 166 -6.00 4.57 8.29
N LEU A 167 -5.00 4.48 9.16
CA LEU A 167 -4.69 3.36 10.02
C LEU A 167 -4.25 3.88 11.38
N GLU A 168 -4.39 3.03 12.39
CA GLU A 168 -3.82 3.27 13.72
C GLU A 168 -3.11 2.00 14.19
N ALA A 169 -1.95 2.15 14.82
CA ALA A 169 -1.25 1.05 15.47
C ALA A 169 -1.16 1.33 16.97
N HIS A 170 -1.62 0.40 17.79
CA HIS A 170 -1.62 0.55 19.24
C HIS A 170 -1.05 -0.69 19.91
N HIS A 171 -0.29 -0.48 20.97
CA HIS A 171 0.25 -1.56 21.79
C HIS A 171 -0.82 -2.04 22.77
N ARG A 172 -1.20 -3.32 22.71
CA ARG A 172 -2.19 -3.92 23.60
C ARG A 172 -1.80 -5.36 23.91
N GLN A 173 -1.79 -5.71 25.20
CA GLN A 173 -1.54 -7.08 25.67
C GLN A 173 -0.21 -7.69 25.17
N GLY A 174 0.84 -6.86 25.02
CA GLY A 174 2.18 -7.31 24.60
C GLY A 174 2.35 -7.51 23.09
N ALA A 175 1.35 -7.13 22.29
CA ALA A 175 1.40 -7.15 20.83
C ALA A 175 1.00 -5.79 20.26
N TRP A 176 1.47 -5.48 19.06
CA TRP A 176 1.03 -4.28 18.34
C TRP A 176 -0.16 -4.63 17.46
N LYS A 177 -1.22 -3.83 17.55
CA LYS A 177 -2.46 -4.07 16.84
C LYS A 177 -2.73 -2.93 15.87
N TRP A 178 -3.02 -3.30 14.64
CA TRP A 178 -3.40 -2.39 13.56
C TRP A 178 -4.91 -2.36 13.38
N THR A 179 -5.46 -1.15 13.33
CA THR A 179 -6.87 -0.90 13.05
C THR A 179 -7.03 0.07 11.89
N ASP A 180 -8.17 0.01 11.22
CA ASP A 180 -8.58 1.05 10.26
C ASP A 180 -8.95 2.35 10.99
N GLY A 181 -9.21 3.41 10.22
CA GLY A 181 -9.69 4.70 10.75
C GLY A 181 -11.04 4.65 11.48
N ASN A 182 -11.77 3.53 11.42
CA ASN A 182 -13.02 3.31 12.16
C ASN A 182 -12.80 2.45 13.42
N GLY A 183 -11.56 2.06 13.73
CA GLY A 183 -11.21 1.21 14.87
C GLY A 183 -11.47 -0.29 14.65
N ARG A 184 -11.69 -0.74 13.40
CA ARG A 184 -11.82 -2.17 13.09
C ARG A 184 -10.46 -2.83 12.99
N ASP A 185 -10.35 -4.01 13.57
CA ASP A 185 -9.12 -4.78 13.62
C ASP A 185 -8.72 -5.25 12.22
N LEU A 186 -7.49 -4.93 11.81
CA LEU A 186 -6.93 -5.37 10.53
C LEU A 186 -5.83 -6.39 10.73
N ALA A 187 -4.89 -6.12 11.63
CA ALA A 187 -3.73 -6.98 11.83
C ALA A 187 -3.14 -6.93 13.24
N LEU A 188 -2.31 -7.91 13.56
CA LEU A 188 -1.55 -8.04 14.80
C LEU A 188 -0.09 -8.29 14.44
N GLU A 189 0.81 -7.48 14.97
CA GLU A 189 2.25 -7.76 14.97
C GLU A 189 2.62 -8.53 16.23
N TYR A 190 3.49 -9.51 16.06
CA TYR A 190 4.14 -10.18 17.17
C TYR A 190 5.54 -10.59 16.74
N ASP A 191 6.47 -10.41 17.66
CA ASP A 191 7.87 -10.71 17.43
C ASP A 191 8.15 -12.13 17.94
N SER A 192 8.90 -12.88 17.16
CA SER A 192 9.60 -14.08 17.63
C SER A 192 11.10 -13.76 17.66
N ASP A 193 11.90 -14.51 18.42
CA ASP A 193 13.33 -14.22 18.68
C ASP A 193 14.20 -13.94 17.43
N ARG A 194 13.71 -14.24 16.21
CA ARG A 194 14.46 -14.08 14.94
C ARG A 194 13.66 -13.57 13.75
N GLU A 195 12.35 -13.38 13.87
CA GLU A 195 11.47 -13.03 12.74
C GLU A 195 10.38 -12.06 13.18
N TYR A 196 10.15 -11.04 12.35
CA TYR A 196 9.01 -10.13 12.49
C TYR A 196 7.81 -10.72 11.77
N ARG A 197 6.67 -10.80 12.45
CA ARG A 197 5.44 -11.39 11.90
C ARG A 197 4.27 -10.43 11.98
N LEU A 198 3.46 -10.43 10.94
CA LEU A 198 2.23 -9.66 10.83
C LEU A 198 1.08 -10.61 10.47
N LEU A 199 0.20 -10.87 11.43
CA LEU A 199 -1.05 -11.60 11.21
C LEU A 199 -2.12 -10.62 10.74
N VAL A 200 -2.45 -10.67 9.45
CA VAL A 200 -3.60 -9.98 8.87
C VAL A 200 -4.84 -10.81 9.14
N THR A 201 -5.81 -10.22 9.84
CA THR A 201 -7.02 -10.90 10.34
C THR A 201 -8.28 -10.60 9.53
N ALA A 202 -8.25 -9.55 8.71
CA ALA A 202 -9.37 -9.11 7.89
C ALA A 202 -9.10 -9.35 6.40
N CYS A 203 -10.17 -9.51 5.61
CA CYS A 203 -10.08 -9.39 4.16
C CYS A 203 -9.86 -7.91 3.81
N LEU A 204 -8.77 -7.59 3.09
CA LEU A 204 -8.38 -6.21 2.81
C LEU A 204 -8.34 -5.95 1.32
N PRO A 205 -8.76 -4.75 0.86
CA PRO A 205 -8.39 -4.28 -0.47
C PRO A 205 -6.88 -4.31 -0.62
N ARG A 206 -6.39 -4.71 -1.80
CA ARG A 206 -4.96 -4.87 -2.06
C ARG A 206 -4.14 -3.62 -1.74
N GLU A 207 -4.67 -2.44 -2.04
CA GLU A 207 -4.00 -1.17 -1.75
C GLU A 207 -3.82 -0.92 -0.26
N MET A 208 -4.82 -1.30 0.54
CA MET A 208 -4.77 -1.21 2.00
C MET A 208 -3.75 -2.18 2.56
N LEU A 209 -3.72 -3.42 2.06
CA LEU A 209 -2.70 -4.39 2.47
C LEU A 209 -1.29 -3.89 2.12
N ASP A 210 -1.07 -3.42 0.90
CA ASP A 210 0.23 -2.93 0.45
C ASP A 210 0.74 -1.77 1.32
N ALA A 211 -0.14 -0.81 1.64
CA ALA A 211 0.19 0.29 2.53
C ALA A 211 0.46 -0.20 3.97
N LEU A 212 -0.37 -1.11 4.49
CA LEU A 212 -0.20 -1.70 5.82
C LEU A 212 1.15 -2.42 5.94
N VAL A 213 1.53 -3.23 4.97
CA VAL A 213 2.81 -3.96 4.96
C VAL A 213 3.99 -2.99 4.84
N ALA A 214 3.88 -1.94 4.01
CA ALA A 214 4.92 -0.92 3.90
C ALA A 214 5.09 -0.13 5.22
N LEU A 215 3.99 0.21 5.90
CA LEU A 215 4.02 0.92 7.18
C LEU A 215 4.51 0.03 8.33
N TRP A 216 4.18 -1.26 8.30
CA TRP A 216 4.76 -2.24 9.19
C TRP A 216 6.29 -2.30 9.02
N CYS A 217 6.79 -2.31 7.79
CA CYS A 217 8.23 -2.20 7.51
C CYS A 217 8.85 -0.91 8.07
N CYS A 218 8.18 0.26 7.94
CA CYS A 218 8.64 1.49 8.60
C CYS A 218 8.73 1.33 10.12
N ARG A 219 7.81 0.61 10.73
CA ARG A 219 7.78 0.38 12.18
C ARG A 219 8.90 -0.57 12.64
N VAL A 220 9.12 -1.66 11.91
CA VAL A 220 10.26 -2.57 12.13
C VAL A 220 11.58 -1.81 11.96
N TRP A 221 11.67 -0.92 10.97
CA TRP A 221 12.82 -0.05 10.79
C TRP A 221 13.05 0.84 12.02
N GLN A 222 11.99 1.48 12.49
CA GLN A 222 12.02 2.34 13.67
C GLN A 222 12.46 1.60 14.95
N GLN A 223 12.10 0.33 15.10
CA GLN A 223 12.58 -0.53 16.21
C GLN A 223 14.04 -0.93 16.08
N SER A 224 14.56 -1.08 14.85
CA SER A 224 15.97 -1.47 14.65
C SER A 224 16.96 -0.33 14.84
N VAL A 225 16.49 0.93 14.71
CA VAL A 225 17.32 2.13 14.86
C VAL A 225 17.28 2.70 16.29
N ASN A 226 16.21 2.44 17.06
CA ASN A 226 16.04 2.90 18.44
C ASN A 226 16.48 1.85 19.46
#